data_AF-A0A8W8JCF9-F1
#
_entry.id   AF-A0A8W8JCF9-F1
#
_cell.length_a   1.000
_cell.length_b   1.000
_cell.length_c   1.000
_cell.angle_alpha   90.00
_cell.angle_beta   90.00
_cell.angle_gamma   90.00
#
_symmetry.space_group_name_H-M   'P 1'
#
loop_
_entity.id
_entity.type
_entity.pdbx_description
1 polymer ?
#
loop_
_entity_poly.entity_id
_entity_poly.type
_entity_poly.pdbx_seq_one_letter_code
_entity_poly.pdbx_strand_id
1 'polypeptide(L)'
;MEEKKRSPTEEDNEEESRRSSRRKKAKVEYKEVEEQVTTVSDEDMESDEEKKDKEKEKEKEKEKEKAPVEDKKPPQPQPQPTPQPQPAAKTDPEPEPENDSENDDPTGLEGAAFQSRVPFDKMTSQEAACFPDILQGPPQSQKVFLHLRNRILQLWLENPKQQLTFEVALPQIEAPYNSDGPLVMRVHAYLERFGYINFGVFKRLKPLPAKKHGKVIIIGAGIAGLTAARQLMAFGMDVTILESRDRVGGRVATFRKNNYVADLGAMVVTGLGGNPMTILSRQINMELHKIKQKCPLYETSGSTVSFF
;
A
#
# COMPACT_ATOMS: atom_id res chain seq x y z
N MET A 1 28.15 61.24 -52.88
CA MET A 1 27.35 60.12 -53.39
C MET A 1 26.93 59.27 -52.20
N GLU A 2 25.70 58.74 -52.24
CA GLU A 2 25.17 57.79 -51.25
C GLU A 2 25.92 56.43 -51.36
N GLU A 3 25.74 55.38 -50.57
CA GLU A 3 24.68 54.88 -49.66
C GLU A 3 25.35 54.00 -48.56
N LYS A 4 24.74 53.51 -47.45
CA LYS A 4 23.41 53.63 -46.81
C LYS A 4 23.61 53.40 -45.29
N LYS A 5 22.79 53.97 -44.38
CA LYS A 5 22.82 53.63 -42.94
C LYS A 5 21.99 52.36 -42.64
N ARG A 6 22.43 51.56 -41.67
CA ARG A 6 21.57 50.66 -40.87
C ARG A 6 21.76 51.00 -39.39
N SER A 7 20.65 51.12 -38.66
CA SER A 7 20.59 51.33 -37.22
C SER A 7 20.34 50.00 -36.49
N PRO A 8 20.97 49.75 -35.33
CA PRO A 8 20.47 48.80 -34.36
C PRO A 8 19.41 49.48 -33.47
N THR A 9 18.30 48.80 -33.20
CA THR A 9 17.27 49.23 -32.24
C THR A 9 17.28 48.30 -31.03
N GLU A 10 17.29 48.89 -29.83
CA GLU A 10 16.48 48.53 -28.64
C GLU A 10 16.10 47.03 -28.54
N GLU A 11 16.77 46.21 -27.71
CA GLU A 11 16.68 46.13 -26.23
C GLU A 11 15.25 46.05 -25.65
N ASP A 12 15.08 45.07 -24.76
CA ASP A 12 14.00 44.86 -23.78
C ASP A 12 12.54 44.69 -24.26
N ASN A 13 12.10 43.42 -24.39
CA ASN A 13 11.00 42.81 -23.61
C ASN A 13 10.58 41.42 -24.18
N GLU A 14 11.16 40.33 -23.67
CA GLU A 14 10.61 38.96 -23.83
C GLU A 14 10.51 38.23 -22.49
N GLU A 15 9.72 38.79 -21.55
CA GLU A 15 9.22 38.06 -20.38
C GLU A 15 7.72 37.74 -20.46
N GLU A 16 7.33 36.62 -19.84
CA GLU A 16 5.97 36.19 -19.51
C GLU A 16 4.91 36.07 -20.64
N SER A 17 4.94 34.94 -21.35
CA SER A 17 3.75 34.32 -21.97
C SER A 17 3.51 32.89 -21.47
N ARG A 18 3.47 32.70 -20.14
CA ARG A 18 2.96 31.46 -19.54
C ARG A 18 1.43 31.43 -19.70
N ARG A 19 0.92 30.63 -20.63
CA ARG A 19 -0.52 30.33 -20.81
C ARG A 19 -1.15 29.75 -19.53
N SER A 20 -1.60 30.61 -18.61
CA SER A 20 -2.43 30.21 -17.48
C SER A 20 -3.90 30.17 -17.93
N SER A 21 -4.40 28.97 -18.24
CA SER A 21 -5.84 28.79 -18.49
C SER A 21 -6.61 28.89 -17.18
N ARG A 22 -7.01 30.11 -16.80
CA ARG A 22 -7.91 30.39 -15.66
C ARG A 22 -9.33 29.90 -15.96
N ARG A 23 -9.52 28.58 -16.03
CA ARG A 23 -10.85 27.96 -16.02
C ARG A 23 -11.43 28.14 -14.62
N LYS A 24 -12.48 28.95 -14.47
CA LYS A 24 -13.22 29.10 -13.19
C LYS A 24 -13.66 27.71 -12.73
N LYS A 25 -13.12 27.23 -11.61
CA LYS A 25 -13.56 26.00 -10.97
C LYS A 25 -14.74 26.31 -10.06
N ALA A 26 -15.74 25.42 -10.03
CA ALA A 26 -16.78 25.48 -9.01
C ALA A 26 -16.14 25.29 -7.63
N LYS A 27 -16.54 26.09 -6.65
CA LYS A 27 -16.27 25.81 -5.24
C LYS A 27 -16.99 24.52 -4.88
N VAL A 28 -16.25 23.49 -4.52
CA VAL A 28 -16.79 22.33 -3.81
C VAL A 28 -16.47 22.58 -2.34
N GLU A 29 -17.51 22.78 -1.53
CA GLU A 29 -17.36 22.86 -0.08
C GLU A 29 -17.08 21.45 0.45
N TYR A 30 -15.91 21.28 1.05
CA TYR A 30 -15.61 20.12 1.88
C TYR A 30 -16.30 20.36 3.21
N LYS A 31 -17.31 19.54 3.53
CA LYS A 31 -17.86 19.48 4.88
C LYS A 31 -16.94 18.59 5.69
N GLU A 32 -16.36 19.14 6.76
CA GLU A 32 -15.60 18.35 7.72
C GLU A 32 -16.55 17.30 8.33
N VAL A 33 -16.12 16.05 8.30
CA VAL A 33 -16.71 14.98 9.11
C VAL A 33 -15.79 14.87 10.30
N GLU A 34 -16.25 15.34 11.45
CA GLU A 34 -15.58 15.09 12.74
C GLU A 34 -15.72 13.61 13.10
N GLU A 35 -14.87 12.75 12.54
CA GLU A 35 -14.50 11.52 13.23
C GLU A 35 -13.60 11.90 14.41
N GLN A 36 -13.99 11.49 15.61
CA GLN A 36 -13.24 11.76 16.82
C GLN A 36 -11.87 11.06 16.75
N VAL A 37 -10.84 11.81 16.37
CA VAL A 37 -9.46 11.42 16.59
C VAL A 37 -9.21 11.50 18.08
N THR A 38 -9.39 10.39 18.78
CA THR A 38 -9.02 10.26 20.19
C THR A 38 -7.51 10.43 20.32
N THR A 39 -7.10 11.60 20.80
CA THR A 39 -5.77 11.79 21.37
C THR A 39 -5.67 10.95 22.62
N VAL A 40 -5.11 9.74 22.51
CA VAL A 40 -4.80 8.90 23.66
C VAL A 40 -3.62 9.54 24.40
N SER A 41 -3.92 10.24 25.49
CA SER A 41 -2.95 10.60 26.52
C SER A 41 -2.59 9.37 27.36
N ASP A 42 -1.35 9.29 27.82
CA ASP A 42 -0.80 8.11 28.51
C ASP A 42 -1.40 7.82 29.91
N GLU A 43 -2.41 8.58 30.35
CA GLU A 43 -2.98 8.51 31.71
C GLU A 43 -4.29 7.68 31.83
N ASP A 44 -4.94 7.32 30.72
CA ASP A 44 -6.23 6.60 30.75
C ASP A 44 -6.11 5.05 30.77
N MET A 45 -4.88 4.50 30.74
CA MET A 45 -4.65 3.06 30.48
C MET A 45 -4.69 2.12 31.71
N GLU A 46 -5.10 2.60 32.89
CA GLU A 46 -5.18 1.76 34.11
C GLU A 46 -6.61 1.36 34.55
N SER A 47 -7.68 1.79 33.86
CA SER A 47 -9.07 1.60 34.34
C SER A 47 -9.90 0.52 33.64
N ASP A 48 -9.36 -0.17 32.62
CA ASP A 48 -10.12 -1.07 31.74
C ASP A 48 -9.89 -2.58 31.99
N GLU A 49 -8.94 -2.98 32.84
CA GLU A 49 -8.78 -4.40 33.21
C GLU A 49 -9.86 -4.89 34.20
N GLU A 50 -10.34 -4.04 35.12
CA GLU A 50 -11.33 -4.44 36.15
C GLU A 50 -12.76 -4.68 35.64
N LYS A 51 -13.08 -4.31 34.39
CA LYS A 51 -14.45 -4.47 33.84
C LYS A 51 -14.71 -5.79 33.12
N LYS A 52 -13.67 -6.48 32.63
CA LYS A 52 -13.83 -7.71 31.83
C LYS A 52 -14.21 -8.96 32.63
N ASP A 53 -13.94 -8.98 33.93
CA ASP A 53 -14.24 -10.15 34.77
C ASP A 53 -15.67 -10.17 35.31
N LYS A 54 -16.41 -9.04 35.28
CA LYS A 54 -17.79 -8.95 35.80
C LYS A 54 -18.89 -9.32 34.81
N GLU A 55 -18.59 -9.47 33.52
CA GLU A 55 -19.57 -9.93 32.52
C GLU A 55 -19.54 -11.47 32.32
N LYS A 56 -18.40 -12.13 32.54
CA LYS A 56 -18.25 -13.58 32.34
C LYS A 56 -18.96 -14.46 33.39
N GLU A 57 -19.35 -13.91 34.54
CA GLU A 57 -20.12 -14.65 35.55
C GLU A 57 -21.64 -14.66 35.31
N LYS A 58 -22.18 -13.77 34.46
CA LYS A 58 -23.65 -13.63 34.29
C LYS A 58 -24.31 -14.51 33.23
N GLU A 59 -23.54 -15.19 32.38
CA GLU A 59 -24.11 -16.08 31.34
C GLU A 59 -24.22 -17.56 31.77
N LYS A 60 -23.70 -17.96 32.94
CA LYS A 60 -23.72 -19.37 33.39
C LYS A 60 -24.92 -19.81 34.23
N GLU A 61 -25.93 -18.95 34.42
CA GLU A 61 -27.05 -19.21 35.34
C GLU A 61 -28.45 -19.25 34.69
N LYS A 62 -28.54 -19.50 33.36
CA LYS A 62 -29.83 -19.60 32.64
C LYS A 62 -30.15 -20.91 31.92
N GLU A 63 -29.36 -21.97 32.12
CA GLU A 63 -29.74 -23.33 31.73
C GLU A 63 -30.05 -24.21 32.96
N LYS A 64 -31.32 -24.19 33.39
CA LYS A 64 -32.03 -25.26 34.11
C LYS A 64 -33.46 -24.82 34.47
N GLU A 65 -34.44 -25.17 33.64
CA GLU A 65 -35.64 -25.92 34.06
C GLU A 65 -36.69 -26.13 32.94
N LYS A 66 -37.19 -27.38 32.88
CA LYS A 66 -38.55 -27.83 32.49
C LYS A 66 -38.98 -27.92 31.01
N ALA A 67 -39.63 -29.06 30.78
CA ALA A 67 -40.50 -29.49 29.68
C ALA A 67 -41.48 -30.53 30.29
N PRO A 68 -42.45 -31.16 29.58
CA PRO A 68 -43.20 -30.77 28.36
C PRO A 68 -44.75 -30.86 28.55
N VAL A 69 -45.57 -30.35 27.61
CA VAL A 69 -46.99 -30.74 27.41
C VAL A 69 -47.36 -30.67 25.90
N GLU A 70 -48.29 -31.52 25.44
CA GLU A 70 -48.64 -31.77 24.03
C GLU A 70 -49.84 -30.95 23.46
N ASP A 71 -49.89 -30.95 22.12
CA ASP A 71 -51.05 -30.95 21.20
C ASP A 71 -52.09 -29.80 21.10
N LYS A 72 -52.10 -29.14 19.92
CA LYS A 72 -53.23 -29.16 18.93
C LYS A 72 -52.96 -28.34 17.65
N LYS A 73 -53.34 -28.90 16.50
CA LYS A 73 -53.51 -28.29 15.14
C LYS A 73 -55.03 -27.99 14.91
N PRO A 74 -55.56 -27.39 13.80
CA PRO A 74 -54.98 -26.86 12.54
C PRO A 74 -55.59 -25.45 12.17
N PRO A 75 -55.74 -24.90 10.92
CA PRO A 75 -55.79 -25.45 9.54
C PRO A 75 -54.82 -24.84 8.48
N GLN A 76 -54.92 -25.33 7.24
CA GLN A 76 -54.02 -25.11 6.10
C GLN A 76 -54.39 -23.89 5.22
N PRO A 77 -53.43 -23.25 4.51
CA PRO A 77 -53.69 -22.41 3.34
C PRO A 77 -53.91 -23.24 2.07
N GLN A 78 -54.73 -22.73 1.15
CA GLN A 78 -55.04 -23.35 -0.15
C GLN A 78 -53.95 -23.08 -1.22
N PRO A 79 -53.77 -23.97 -2.22
CA PRO A 79 -52.78 -23.79 -3.28
C PRO A 79 -53.21 -22.77 -4.34
N GLN A 80 -52.29 -21.90 -4.77
CA GLN A 80 -52.45 -21.04 -5.94
C GLN A 80 -51.95 -21.73 -7.22
N PRO A 81 -52.55 -21.45 -8.40
CA PRO A 81 -52.29 -22.19 -9.63
C PRO A 81 -50.98 -21.80 -10.35
N THR A 82 -50.35 -22.80 -10.96
CA THR A 82 -49.10 -22.71 -11.72
C THR A 82 -49.28 -22.00 -13.07
N PRO A 83 -48.40 -21.06 -13.46
CA PRO A 83 -48.29 -20.60 -14.85
C PRO A 83 -47.62 -21.66 -15.76
N GLN A 84 -48.09 -21.77 -17.01
CA GLN A 84 -47.53 -22.65 -18.04
C GLN A 84 -46.22 -22.10 -18.65
N PRO A 85 -45.37 -22.95 -19.25
CA PRO A 85 -44.00 -22.58 -19.59
C PRO A 85 -43.88 -21.71 -20.85
N GLN A 86 -43.01 -20.70 -20.78
CA GLN A 86 -42.58 -19.90 -21.94
C GLN A 86 -41.40 -20.59 -22.66
N PRO A 87 -41.24 -20.40 -23.99
CA PRO A 87 -40.23 -21.10 -24.77
C PRO A 87 -38.81 -20.72 -24.36
N ALA A 88 -37.89 -21.69 -24.42
CA ALA A 88 -36.53 -21.57 -23.94
C ALA A 88 -35.76 -20.41 -24.59
N ALA A 89 -35.44 -19.38 -23.80
CA ALA A 89 -34.33 -18.49 -24.10
C ALA A 89 -33.04 -19.33 -24.08
N LYS A 90 -32.23 -19.23 -25.14
CA LYS A 90 -30.91 -19.86 -25.17
C LYS A 90 -30.08 -19.20 -24.07
N THR A 91 -29.71 -19.98 -23.05
CA THR A 91 -28.65 -19.59 -22.12
C THR A 91 -27.36 -19.51 -22.92
N ASP A 92 -26.75 -18.32 -22.95
CA ASP A 92 -25.35 -18.22 -23.37
C ASP A 92 -24.51 -19.19 -22.53
N PRO A 93 -23.53 -19.90 -23.13
CA PRO A 93 -22.69 -20.82 -22.37
C PRO A 93 -22.01 -20.07 -21.22
N GLU A 94 -21.93 -20.72 -20.06
CA GLU A 94 -21.13 -20.22 -18.95
C GLU A 94 -19.71 -19.93 -19.46
N PRO A 95 -19.12 -18.78 -19.12
CA PRO A 95 -17.77 -18.49 -19.57
C PRO A 95 -16.83 -19.55 -18.99
N GLU A 96 -16.11 -20.24 -19.87
CA GLU A 96 -14.93 -21.04 -19.54
C GLU A 96 -14.11 -20.31 -18.48
N PRO A 97 -13.57 -21.00 -17.45
CA PRO A 97 -12.74 -20.35 -16.45
C PRO A 97 -11.58 -19.67 -17.16
N GLU A 98 -11.53 -18.33 -17.11
CA GLU A 98 -10.38 -17.55 -17.53
C GLU A 98 -9.19 -18.05 -16.72
N ASN A 99 -8.39 -18.92 -17.32
CA ASN A 99 -7.16 -19.47 -16.76
C ASN A 99 -6.10 -18.36 -16.82
N ASP A 100 -6.35 -17.29 -16.07
CA ASP A 100 -5.34 -16.35 -15.63
C ASP A 100 -4.19 -17.20 -15.11
N SER A 101 -3.02 -17.08 -15.75
CA SER A 101 -1.82 -17.68 -15.19
C SER A 101 -1.50 -16.91 -13.90
N GLU A 102 -2.03 -17.41 -12.78
CA GLU A 102 -1.49 -17.17 -11.45
C GLU A 102 -0.10 -17.81 -11.47
N ASN A 103 0.84 -17.05 -12.04
CA ASN A 103 2.19 -17.49 -12.35
C ASN A 103 2.85 -18.00 -11.07
N ASP A 104 3.80 -18.93 -11.21
CA ASP A 104 4.68 -19.40 -10.14
C ASP A 104 5.56 -18.25 -9.60
N ASP A 105 4.95 -17.30 -8.88
CA ASP A 105 5.63 -16.26 -8.14
C ASP A 105 6.55 -16.98 -7.14
N PRO A 106 7.88 -16.74 -7.16
CA PRO A 106 8.80 -17.50 -6.33
C PRO A 106 8.44 -17.42 -4.85
N THR A 107 8.72 -18.49 -4.10
CA THR A 107 8.36 -18.59 -2.67
C THR A 107 9.59 -18.51 -1.76
N GLY A 108 9.36 -18.39 -0.45
CA GLY A 108 10.43 -18.31 0.55
C GLY A 108 11.42 -17.17 0.30
N LEU A 109 12.71 -17.48 0.36
CA LEU A 109 13.80 -16.50 0.21
C LEU A 109 13.93 -15.95 -1.22
N GLU A 110 13.58 -16.73 -2.24
CA GLU A 110 13.56 -16.28 -3.64
C GLU A 110 12.40 -15.33 -3.87
N GLY A 111 11.22 -15.67 -3.35
CA GLY A 111 10.05 -14.77 -3.31
C GLY A 111 10.32 -13.45 -2.62
N ALA A 112 11.03 -13.48 -1.49
CA ALA A 112 11.41 -12.27 -0.77
C ALA A 112 12.33 -11.34 -1.59
N ALA A 113 13.27 -11.92 -2.34
CA ALA A 113 14.15 -11.17 -3.25
C ALA A 113 13.36 -10.59 -4.44
N PHE A 114 12.54 -11.42 -5.09
CA PHE A 114 11.67 -11.06 -6.20
C PHE A 114 10.69 -9.92 -5.83
N GLN A 115 9.96 -10.06 -4.71
CA GLN A 115 9.03 -9.03 -4.22
C GLN A 115 9.72 -7.69 -3.92
N SER A 116 11.00 -7.75 -3.56
CA SER A 116 11.85 -6.60 -3.26
C SER A 116 12.58 -6.03 -4.48
N ARG A 117 12.39 -6.63 -5.67
CA ARG A 117 13.03 -6.28 -6.95
C ARG A 117 14.57 -6.37 -6.89
N VAL A 118 15.09 -7.40 -6.23
CA VAL A 118 16.53 -7.72 -6.19
C VAL A 118 16.79 -9.15 -6.65
N PRO A 119 17.91 -9.44 -7.34
CA PRO A 119 18.27 -10.81 -7.71
C PRO A 119 18.54 -11.66 -6.46
N PHE A 120 17.96 -12.86 -6.43
CA PHE A 120 18.06 -13.80 -5.31
C PHE A 120 19.49 -14.29 -5.05
N ASP A 121 20.23 -14.57 -6.12
CA ASP A 121 21.50 -15.31 -6.16
C ASP A 121 22.75 -14.42 -6.38
N LYS A 122 22.56 -13.11 -6.56
CA LYS A 122 23.62 -12.18 -6.94
C LYS A 122 23.54 -10.85 -6.19
N MET A 123 24.68 -10.21 -5.95
CA MET A 123 24.75 -8.85 -5.43
C MET A 123 24.49 -7.81 -6.53
N THR A 124 23.66 -6.82 -6.22
CA THR A 124 23.44 -5.61 -7.02
C THR A 124 24.63 -4.65 -6.91
N SER A 125 24.72 -3.69 -7.84
CA SER A 125 25.73 -2.62 -7.79
C SER A 125 25.64 -1.74 -6.52
N GLN A 126 24.43 -1.59 -5.95
CA GLN A 126 24.21 -0.81 -4.73
C GLN A 126 24.70 -1.56 -3.48
N GLU A 127 24.45 -2.87 -3.41
CA GLU A 127 25.01 -3.75 -2.37
C GLU A 127 26.54 -3.80 -2.49
N ALA A 128 27.07 -3.99 -3.70
CA ALA A 128 28.51 -3.96 -3.99
C ALA A 128 29.21 -2.69 -3.50
N ALA A 129 28.57 -1.53 -3.63
CA ALA A 129 29.12 -0.25 -3.15
C ALA A 129 29.11 -0.13 -1.60
N CYS A 130 28.18 -0.79 -0.92
CA CYS A 130 28.04 -0.76 0.55
C CYS A 130 28.82 -1.90 1.25
N PHE A 131 29.13 -2.97 0.52
CA PHE A 131 29.80 -4.18 1.01
C PHE A 131 30.97 -4.60 0.10
N PRO A 132 31.95 -3.70 -0.17
CA PRO A 132 33.08 -4.01 -1.06
C PRO A 132 33.96 -5.13 -0.51
N ASP A 133 34.02 -5.27 0.81
CA ASP A 133 34.68 -6.35 1.55
C ASP A 133 34.05 -7.73 1.27
N ILE A 134 32.73 -7.79 1.14
CA ILE A 134 32.01 -9.02 0.79
C ILE A 134 32.18 -9.36 -0.69
N LEU A 135 32.15 -8.34 -1.57
CA LEU A 135 32.33 -8.53 -3.02
C LEU A 135 33.74 -9.03 -3.37
N GLN A 136 34.78 -8.46 -2.73
CA GLN A 136 36.17 -8.85 -2.93
C GLN A 136 36.57 -10.11 -2.14
N GLY A 137 35.74 -10.51 -1.17
CA GLY A 137 35.94 -11.70 -0.34
C GLY A 137 35.60 -13.02 -1.06
N PRO A 138 35.75 -14.16 -0.34
CA PRO A 138 35.44 -15.48 -0.88
C PRO A 138 33.98 -15.63 -1.33
N PRO A 139 33.67 -16.47 -2.34
CA PRO A 139 32.30 -16.71 -2.79
C PRO A 139 31.33 -17.16 -1.68
N GLN A 140 31.84 -17.79 -0.63
CA GLN A 140 31.03 -18.19 0.53
C GLN A 140 30.52 -16.97 1.33
N SER A 141 31.32 -15.91 1.47
CA SER A 141 30.90 -14.67 2.14
C SER A 141 29.76 -13.98 1.38
N GLN A 142 29.81 -14.01 0.04
CA GLN A 142 28.71 -13.52 -0.80
C GLN A 142 27.44 -14.34 -0.59
N LYS A 143 27.53 -15.69 -0.57
CA LYS A 143 26.37 -16.56 -0.28
C LYS A 143 25.75 -16.28 1.09
N VAL A 144 26.57 -16.09 2.13
CA VAL A 144 26.12 -15.72 3.48
C VAL A 144 25.40 -14.36 3.47
N PHE A 145 25.99 -13.34 2.83
CA PHE A 145 25.36 -12.03 2.67
C PHE A 145 24.01 -12.13 1.94
N LEU A 146 23.93 -12.83 0.81
CA LEU A 146 22.71 -12.97 0.02
C LEU A 146 21.61 -13.68 0.81
N HIS A 147 21.95 -14.73 1.55
CA HIS A 147 21.02 -15.41 2.45
C HIS A 147 20.49 -14.46 3.54
N LEU A 148 21.38 -13.76 4.27
CA LEU A 148 20.98 -12.78 5.29
C LEU A 148 20.06 -11.69 4.74
N ARG A 149 20.41 -11.15 3.58
CA ARG A 149 19.66 -10.13 2.84
C ARG A 149 18.28 -10.65 2.47
N ASN A 150 18.18 -11.86 1.89
CA ASN A 150 16.89 -12.48 1.56
C ASN A 150 16.04 -12.80 2.81
N ARG A 151 16.65 -13.28 3.90
CA ARG A 151 15.95 -13.65 5.14
C ARG A 151 15.38 -12.42 5.85
N ILE A 152 16.14 -11.33 5.94
CA ILE A 152 15.68 -10.07 6.53
C ILE A 152 14.56 -9.44 5.68
N LEU A 153 14.64 -9.51 4.35
CA LEU A 153 13.52 -9.14 3.47
C LEU A 153 12.29 -9.99 3.77
N GLN A 154 12.44 -11.31 3.85
CA GLN A 154 11.35 -12.25 4.11
C GLN A 154 10.63 -11.92 5.42
N LEU A 155 11.36 -11.74 6.53
CA LEU A 155 10.80 -11.40 7.85
C LEU A 155 9.99 -10.10 7.83
N TRP A 156 10.41 -9.09 7.06
CA TRP A 156 9.65 -7.86 6.88
C TRP A 156 8.40 -8.07 6.03
N LEU A 157 8.50 -8.86 4.96
CA LEU A 157 7.39 -9.19 4.08
C LEU A 157 6.34 -10.07 4.76
N GLU A 158 6.73 -10.89 5.74
CA GLU A 158 5.80 -11.69 6.55
C GLU A 158 4.90 -10.80 7.41
N ASN A 159 5.46 -9.81 8.13
CA ASN A 159 4.71 -8.87 8.96
C ASN A 159 5.06 -7.38 8.71
N PRO A 160 4.60 -6.78 7.59
CA PRO A 160 4.91 -5.39 7.27
C PRO A 160 4.13 -4.37 8.10
N LYS A 161 3.24 -4.80 9.01
CA LYS A 161 2.48 -3.92 9.91
C LYS A 161 3.28 -3.47 11.14
N GLN A 162 4.44 -4.06 11.39
CA GLN A 162 5.29 -3.74 12.56
C GLN A 162 6.75 -3.56 12.13
N GLN A 163 7.46 -2.63 12.76
CA GLN A 163 8.89 -2.41 12.51
C GLN A 163 9.70 -3.68 12.79
N LEU A 164 10.47 -4.14 11.80
CA LEU A 164 11.49 -5.17 11.96
C LEU A 164 12.76 -4.52 12.51
N THR A 165 13.01 -4.62 13.80
CA THR A 165 14.27 -4.16 14.41
C THR A 165 15.35 -5.24 14.33
N PHE A 166 16.63 -4.86 14.45
CA PHE A 166 17.75 -5.82 14.50
C PHE A 166 17.58 -6.87 15.62
N GLU A 167 17.10 -6.46 16.79
CA GLU A 167 16.88 -7.34 17.95
C GLU A 167 15.75 -8.36 17.73
N VAL A 168 14.77 -8.01 16.88
CA VAL A 168 13.71 -8.92 16.45
C VAL A 168 14.17 -9.82 15.29
N ALA A 169 15.00 -9.29 14.39
CA ALA A 169 15.50 -10.03 13.23
C ALA A 169 16.54 -11.11 13.59
N LEU A 170 17.55 -10.79 14.40
CA LEU A 170 18.68 -11.68 14.67
C LEU A 170 18.27 -13.07 15.24
N PRO A 171 17.33 -13.18 16.21
CA PRO A 171 16.91 -14.48 16.73
C PRO A 171 16.10 -15.34 15.75
N GLN A 172 15.58 -14.75 14.67
CA GLN A 172 14.78 -15.43 13.65
C GLN A 172 15.62 -15.87 12.43
N ILE A 173 16.93 -15.61 12.46
CA ILE A 173 17.90 -16.07 11.46
C ILE A 173 18.53 -17.37 11.97
N GLU A 174 18.59 -18.37 11.09
CA GLU A 174 19.08 -19.69 11.41
C GLU A 174 20.62 -19.75 11.50
N ALA A 175 21.14 -20.70 12.29
CA ALA A 175 22.57 -21.02 12.24
C ALA A 175 22.94 -21.65 10.88
N PRO A 176 24.13 -21.37 10.32
CA PRO A 176 25.22 -20.58 10.90
C PRO A 176 25.11 -19.06 10.65
N TYR A 177 24.11 -18.59 9.91
CA TYR A 177 24.04 -17.20 9.42
C TYR A 177 23.92 -16.15 10.54
N ASN A 178 23.31 -16.50 11.66
CA ASN A 178 23.20 -15.65 12.85
C ASN A 178 24.50 -15.48 13.66
N SER A 179 25.59 -16.18 13.32
CA SER A 179 26.84 -16.16 14.09
C SER A 179 27.60 -14.82 13.99
N ASP A 180 27.51 -14.13 12.85
CA ASP A 180 28.16 -12.84 12.61
C ASP A 180 27.17 -11.68 12.83
N GLY A 181 26.92 -11.37 14.10
CA GLY A 181 26.06 -10.25 14.52
C GLY A 181 26.40 -8.90 13.85
N PRO A 182 27.68 -8.49 13.77
CA PRO A 182 28.09 -7.30 13.03
C PRO A 182 27.69 -7.30 11.55
N LEU A 183 27.83 -8.42 10.83
CA LEU A 183 27.36 -8.52 9.44
C LEU A 183 25.83 -8.44 9.35
N VAL A 184 25.10 -9.17 10.20
CA VAL A 184 23.63 -9.10 10.26
C VAL A 184 23.15 -7.66 10.50
N MET A 185 23.79 -6.93 11.42
CA MET A 185 23.49 -5.53 11.71
C MET A 185 23.77 -4.62 10.51
N ARG A 186 24.89 -4.81 9.79
CA ARG A 186 25.19 -4.05 8.57
C ARG A 186 24.14 -4.30 7.47
N VAL A 187 23.73 -5.55 7.26
CA VAL A 187 22.71 -5.92 6.25
C VAL A 187 21.34 -5.33 6.62
N HIS A 188 20.92 -5.45 7.89
CA HIS A 188 19.69 -4.84 8.39
C HIS A 188 19.68 -3.31 8.19
N ALA A 189 20.75 -2.63 8.62
CA ALA A 189 20.87 -1.18 8.47
C ALA A 189 20.92 -0.72 7.00
N TYR A 190 21.52 -1.50 6.10
CA TYR A 190 21.46 -1.26 4.65
C TYR A 190 20.00 -1.35 4.14
N LEU A 191 19.30 -2.43 4.45
CA LEU A 191 17.92 -2.63 3.98
C LEU A 191 16.96 -1.58 4.53
N GLU A 192 17.11 -1.16 5.78
CA GLU A 192 16.33 -0.07 6.37
C GLU A 192 16.69 1.29 5.74
N ARG A 193 17.98 1.58 5.53
CA ARG A 193 18.45 2.84 4.93
C ARG A 193 17.92 3.05 3.51
N PHE A 194 17.95 2.01 2.69
CA PHE A 194 17.50 2.08 1.29
C PHE A 194 15.99 1.80 1.12
N GLY A 195 15.24 1.61 2.21
CA GLY A 195 13.78 1.47 2.18
C GLY A 195 13.28 0.14 1.62
N TYR A 196 14.07 -0.92 1.73
CA TYR A 196 13.65 -2.29 1.42
C TYR A 196 12.82 -2.91 2.55
N ILE A 197 13.14 -2.57 3.80
CA ILE A 197 12.35 -2.90 5.00
C ILE A 197 11.95 -1.61 5.73
N ASN A 198 11.01 -1.71 6.68
CA ASN A 198 10.60 -0.60 7.54
C ASN A 198 10.16 0.66 6.76
N PHE A 199 9.46 0.47 5.63
CA PHE A 199 8.88 1.54 4.83
C PHE A 199 7.35 1.56 4.92
N GLY A 200 6.73 2.69 4.57
CA GLY A 200 5.28 2.85 4.57
C GLY A 200 4.69 3.14 5.96
N VAL A 201 3.60 2.45 6.31
CA VAL A 201 2.79 2.68 7.52
C VAL A 201 2.79 1.43 8.41
N PHE A 202 3.51 1.49 9.53
CA PHE A 202 3.71 0.36 10.44
C PHE A 202 3.80 0.82 11.89
N LYS A 203 3.45 -0.05 12.84
CA LYS A 203 3.68 0.15 14.27
C LYS A 203 5.18 0.18 14.53
N ARG A 204 5.66 1.32 15.03
CA ARG A 204 7.06 1.54 15.40
C ARG A 204 7.34 0.89 16.76
N LEU A 205 8.46 0.17 16.89
CA LEU A 205 8.87 -0.46 18.15
C LEU A 205 9.88 0.38 18.93
N LYS A 206 10.79 1.07 18.23
CA LYS A 206 11.75 2.00 18.84
C LYS A 206 11.27 3.45 18.60
N PRO A 207 11.10 4.29 19.63
CA PRO A 207 10.64 5.66 19.44
C PRO A 207 11.56 6.44 18.50
N LEU A 208 11.01 7.49 17.86
CA LEU A 208 11.83 8.36 17.00
C LEU A 208 12.92 9.06 17.83
N PRO A 209 14.11 9.32 17.26
CA PRO A 209 15.15 10.08 17.95
C PRO A 209 14.64 11.45 18.40
N ALA A 210 14.69 11.73 19.71
CA ALA A 210 14.22 13.00 20.27
C ALA A 210 15.02 14.20 19.75
N LYS A 211 16.34 14.00 19.54
CA LYS A 211 17.20 14.98 18.88
C LYS A 211 17.17 14.75 17.37
N LYS A 212 16.72 15.76 16.63
CA LYS A 212 16.73 15.75 15.16
C LYS A 212 18.09 16.19 14.60
N HIS A 213 18.47 15.65 13.44
CA HIS A 213 19.74 15.91 12.77
C HIS A 213 19.52 16.34 11.31
N GLY A 214 19.91 17.59 11.00
CA GLY A 214 19.68 18.19 9.68
C GLY A 214 18.23 18.61 9.45
N LYS A 215 18.04 19.60 8.58
CA LYS A 215 16.72 20.11 8.18
C LYS A 215 16.52 19.96 6.68
N VAL A 216 15.38 19.38 6.28
CA VAL A 216 15.04 19.08 4.90
C VAL A 216 13.67 19.69 4.56
N ILE A 217 13.64 20.49 3.49
CA ILE A 217 12.39 20.96 2.88
C ILE A 217 12.08 20.07 1.68
N ILE A 218 10.87 19.52 1.63
CA ILE A 218 10.37 18.73 0.50
C ILE A 218 9.29 19.55 -0.21
N ILE A 219 9.45 19.77 -1.52
CA ILE A 219 8.48 20.49 -2.33
C ILE A 219 7.52 19.48 -2.98
N GLY A 220 6.26 19.50 -2.56
CA GLY A 220 5.17 18.63 -3.03
C GLY A 220 4.84 17.48 -2.08
N ALA A 221 3.57 17.41 -1.63
CA ALA A 221 3.02 16.34 -0.81
C ALA A 221 2.35 15.23 -1.65
N GLY A 222 2.90 14.94 -2.83
CA GLY A 222 2.58 13.74 -3.59
C GLY A 222 3.20 12.49 -2.97
N ILE A 223 2.84 11.29 -3.46
CA ILE A 223 3.30 10.00 -2.90
C ILE A 223 4.83 9.92 -2.74
N ALA A 224 5.60 10.43 -3.71
CA ALA A 224 7.07 10.45 -3.61
C ALA A 224 7.58 11.33 -2.45
N GLY A 225 7.02 12.53 -2.27
CA GLY A 225 7.40 13.45 -1.20
C GLY A 225 6.97 12.94 0.18
N LEU A 226 5.78 12.34 0.28
CA LEU A 226 5.29 11.71 1.52
C LEU A 226 6.14 10.51 1.94
N THR A 227 6.51 9.64 0.99
CA THR A 227 7.39 8.49 1.27
C THR A 227 8.79 8.94 1.69
N ALA A 228 9.38 9.91 0.98
CA ALA A 228 10.67 10.48 1.35
C ALA A 228 10.62 11.12 2.75
N ALA A 229 9.57 11.90 3.05
CA ALA A 229 9.40 12.51 4.37
C ALA A 229 9.34 11.45 5.48
N ARG A 230 8.56 10.37 5.29
CA ARG A 230 8.45 9.29 6.28
C ARG A 230 9.79 8.59 6.55
N GLN A 231 10.58 8.31 5.51
CA GLN A 231 11.91 7.72 5.70
C GLN A 231 12.88 8.69 6.40
N LEU A 232 12.94 9.96 5.97
CA LEU A 232 13.85 10.94 6.56
C LEU A 232 13.50 11.25 8.02
N MET A 233 12.21 11.33 8.38
CA MET A 233 11.76 11.42 9.77
C MET A 233 12.12 10.16 10.57
N ALA A 234 12.00 8.96 9.97
CA ALA A 234 12.41 7.71 10.61
C ALA A 234 13.91 7.66 10.90
N PHE A 235 14.74 8.31 10.08
CA PHE A 235 16.18 8.50 10.31
C PHE A 235 16.52 9.68 11.23
N GLY A 236 15.52 10.31 11.87
CA GLY A 236 15.71 11.39 12.83
C GLY A 236 16.02 12.76 12.21
N MET A 237 15.61 13.04 10.97
CA MET A 237 15.77 14.37 10.36
C MET A 237 14.57 15.29 10.66
N ASP A 238 14.80 16.61 10.64
CA ASP A 238 13.71 17.60 10.68
C ASP A 238 13.18 17.85 9.27
N VAL A 239 11.94 17.43 9.01
CA VAL A 239 11.34 17.49 7.67
C VAL A 239 10.14 18.42 7.67
N THR A 240 10.08 19.32 6.67
CA THR A 240 8.89 20.13 6.38
C THR A 240 8.50 19.91 4.92
N ILE A 241 7.22 19.66 4.66
CA ILE A 241 6.68 19.50 3.30
C ILE A 241 5.93 20.78 2.92
N LEU A 242 6.20 21.33 1.74
CA LEU A 242 5.48 22.46 1.17
C LEU A 242 4.62 21.96 0.01
N GLU A 243 3.30 22.02 0.15
CA GLU A 243 2.35 21.67 -0.92
C GLU A 243 1.60 22.93 -1.40
N SER A 244 1.44 23.01 -2.71
CA SER A 244 0.74 24.09 -3.43
C SER A 244 -0.78 24.03 -3.33
N ARG A 245 -1.31 22.87 -2.93
CA ARG A 245 -2.74 22.54 -2.89
C ARG A 245 -3.24 22.50 -1.45
N ASP A 246 -4.55 22.62 -1.34
CA ASP A 246 -5.39 22.34 -0.17
C ASP A 246 -5.43 20.86 0.24
N ARG A 247 -4.67 19.97 -0.41
CA ARG A 247 -4.64 18.53 -0.15
C ARG A 247 -3.32 17.86 -0.51
N VAL A 248 -3.04 16.74 0.15
CA VAL A 248 -1.95 15.82 -0.20
C VAL A 248 -2.30 14.93 -1.41
N GLY A 249 -1.38 14.02 -1.77
CA GLY A 249 -1.54 12.99 -2.82
C GLY A 249 -1.15 13.46 -4.22
N GLY A 250 -1.28 14.76 -4.52
CA GLY A 250 -0.89 15.36 -5.79
C GLY A 250 -1.67 14.78 -6.98
N ARG A 251 -1.01 13.88 -7.74
CA ARG A 251 -1.60 13.15 -8.88
C ARG A 251 -2.45 11.94 -8.47
N VAL A 252 -2.36 11.48 -7.22
CA VAL A 252 -3.40 10.65 -6.60
C VAL A 252 -4.48 11.60 -6.08
N ALA A 253 -5.72 11.43 -6.54
CA ALA A 253 -6.74 12.46 -6.44
C ALA A 253 -8.17 11.86 -6.51
N THR A 254 -8.70 11.49 -5.36
CA THR A 254 -10.05 10.92 -5.25
C THR A 254 -11.11 12.01 -5.12
N PHE A 255 -12.12 12.00 -5.98
CA PHE A 255 -13.38 12.71 -5.78
C PHE A 255 -14.25 11.92 -4.78
N ARG A 256 -14.82 12.62 -3.80
CA ARG A 256 -15.73 12.05 -2.79
C ARG A 256 -16.93 12.97 -2.62
N LYS A 257 -18.15 12.42 -2.71
CA LYS A 257 -19.41 13.13 -2.42
C LYS A 257 -20.49 12.15 -2.03
N ASN A 258 -21.01 12.25 -0.80
CA ASN A 258 -21.85 11.22 -0.20
C ASN A 258 -21.15 9.85 -0.34
N ASN A 259 -21.88 8.81 -0.78
CA ASN A 259 -21.32 7.48 -1.00
C ASN A 259 -20.59 7.33 -2.35
N TYR A 260 -20.51 8.38 -3.18
CA TYR A 260 -19.79 8.32 -4.45
C TYR A 260 -18.29 8.59 -4.26
N VAL A 261 -17.48 7.65 -4.72
CA VAL A 261 -16.02 7.69 -4.73
C VAL A 261 -15.53 7.41 -6.14
N ALA A 262 -14.66 8.26 -6.68
CA ALA A 262 -14.06 8.06 -8.00
C ALA A 262 -12.68 8.71 -8.07
N ASP A 263 -11.66 7.99 -8.57
CA ASP A 263 -10.33 8.56 -8.75
C ASP A 263 -10.20 9.34 -10.06
N LEU A 264 -9.75 10.59 -9.94
CA LEU A 264 -9.43 11.50 -11.05
C LEU A 264 -7.95 11.41 -11.45
N GLY A 265 -7.25 10.39 -10.96
CA GLY A 265 -5.80 10.23 -11.03
C GLY A 265 -5.39 8.77 -11.15
N ALA A 266 -4.39 8.34 -10.38
CA ALA A 266 -4.03 6.92 -10.30
C ALA A 266 -5.18 6.11 -9.67
N MET A 267 -5.64 5.06 -10.37
CA MET A 267 -6.73 4.16 -9.94
C MET A 267 -6.43 2.66 -10.11
N VAL A 268 -5.29 2.31 -10.73
CA VAL A 268 -4.90 0.92 -11.02
C VAL A 268 -3.55 0.60 -10.40
N VAL A 269 -3.45 -0.55 -9.73
CA VAL A 269 -2.18 -1.15 -9.30
C VAL A 269 -1.78 -2.20 -10.34
N THR A 270 -0.69 -1.96 -11.05
CA THR A 270 -0.22 -2.82 -12.16
C THR A 270 0.57 -4.02 -11.62
N GLY A 271 -0.13 -5.12 -11.35
CA GLY A 271 0.44 -6.35 -10.79
C GLY A 271 0.87 -6.22 -9.33
N LEU A 272 0.95 -7.35 -8.61
CA LEU A 272 1.36 -7.40 -7.20
C LEU A 272 2.75 -7.99 -6.98
N GLY A 273 3.16 -8.98 -7.80
CA GLY A 273 4.51 -9.53 -7.82
C GLY A 273 5.55 -8.43 -8.08
N GLY A 274 6.53 -8.31 -7.20
CA GLY A 274 7.56 -7.26 -7.26
C GLY A 274 7.08 -5.83 -6.97
N ASN A 275 5.77 -5.59 -6.75
CA ASN A 275 5.23 -4.24 -6.58
C ASN A 275 5.27 -3.77 -5.10
N PRO A 276 5.86 -2.61 -4.75
CA PRO A 276 5.86 -2.12 -3.38
C PRO A 276 4.45 -1.73 -2.88
N MET A 277 3.48 -1.48 -3.78
CA MET A 277 2.08 -1.25 -3.41
C MET A 277 1.45 -2.47 -2.72
N THR A 278 1.95 -3.69 -2.95
CA THR A 278 1.52 -4.93 -2.27
C THR A 278 1.86 -4.93 -0.77
N ILE A 279 2.85 -4.13 -0.37
CA ILE A 279 3.21 -3.97 1.05
C ILE A 279 2.35 -2.88 1.67
N LEU A 280 2.13 -1.78 0.94
CA LEU A 280 1.21 -0.72 1.37
C LEU A 280 -0.24 -1.25 1.49
N SER A 281 -0.72 -2.09 0.58
CA SER A 281 -2.07 -2.69 0.63
C SER A 281 -2.31 -3.55 1.88
N ARG A 282 -1.24 -4.12 2.45
CA ARG A 282 -1.28 -4.89 3.70
C ARG A 282 -1.12 -4.01 4.94
N GLN A 283 -0.66 -2.77 4.79
CA GLN A 283 -0.44 -1.81 5.87
C GLN A 283 -1.65 -0.88 6.09
N ILE A 284 -2.33 -0.48 5.02
CA ILE A 284 -3.54 0.38 5.06
C ILE A 284 -4.77 -0.40 4.60
N ASN A 285 -5.98 0.11 4.91
CA ASN A 285 -7.23 -0.49 4.42
C ASN A 285 -7.45 -0.12 2.94
N MET A 286 -6.78 -0.83 2.03
CA MET A 286 -6.92 -0.65 0.58
C MET A 286 -7.65 -1.84 -0.04
N GLU A 287 -8.88 -1.59 -0.51
CA GLU A 287 -9.70 -2.58 -1.19
C GLU A 287 -9.22 -2.73 -2.65
N LEU A 288 -8.74 -3.92 -3.01
CA LEU A 288 -8.24 -4.25 -4.34
C LEU A 288 -9.20 -5.20 -5.04
N HIS A 289 -9.62 -4.84 -6.26
CA HIS A 289 -10.48 -5.66 -7.11
C HIS A 289 -9.73 -6.04 -8.40
N LYS A 290 -9.75 -7.32 -8.78
CA LYS A 290 -9.25 -7.77 -10.10
C LYS A 290 -10.09 -7.10 -11.20
N ILE A 291 -9.43 -6.48 -12.18
CA ILE A 291 -10.09 -5.88 -13.35
C ILE A 291 -10.27 -6.98 -14.40
N LYS A 292 -11.52 -7.30 -14.73
CA LYS A 292 -11.84 -8.24 -15.83
C LYS A 292 -11.39 -7.64 -17.16
N GLN A 293 -10.68 -8.42 -17.98
CA GLN A 293 -10.11 -7.93 -19.24
C GLN A 293 -11.14 -7.82 -20.38
N LYS A 294 -12.31 -8.45 -20.24
CA LYS A 294 -13.41 -8.38 -21.21
C LYS A 294 -13.90 -6.93 -21.41
N CYS A 295 -13.52 -6.34 -22.54
CA CYS A 295 -13.86 -4.98 -22.94
C CYS A 295 -14.69 -4.99 -24.23
N PRO A 296 -16.05 -5.01 -24.16
CA PRO A 296 -16.89 -4.97 -25.34
C PRO A 296 -16.78 -3.62 -26.05
N LEU A 297 -16.61 -3.65 -27.38
CA LEU A 297 -16.58 -2.45 -28.21
C LEU A 297 -17.94 -2.19 -28.85
N TYR A 298 -18.32 -0.91 -28.94
CA TYR A 298 -19.56 -0.44 -29.54
C TYR A 298 -19.25 0.57 -30.65
N GLU A 299 -19.93 0.44 -31.78
CA GLU A 299 -19.88 1.39 -32.88
C GLU A 299 -20.63 2.71 -32.55
N THR A 300 -20.45 3.73 -33.39
CA THR A 300 -21.26 4.96 -33.33
C THR A 300 -22.76 4.72 -33.61
N SER A 301 -23.11 3.58 -34.22
CA SER A 301 -24.48 3.09 -34.40
C SER A 301 -25.11 2.58 -33.10
N GLY A 302 -24.31 2.32 -32.05
CA GLY A 302 -24.73 1.62 -30.83
C GLY A 302 -24.66 0.09 -30.92
N SER A 303 -24.37 -0.48 -32.10
CA SER A 303 -24.17 -1.92 -32.28
C SER A 303 -22.84 -2.39 -31.67
N THR A 304 -22.81 -3.62 -31.15
CA THR A 304 -21.57 -4.27 -30.69
C THR A 304 -20.70 -4.67 -31.87
N VAL A 305 -19.38 -4.49 -31.75
CA VAL A 305 -18.42 -5.01 -32.72
C VAL A 305 -18.28 -6.52 -32.55
N SER A 306 -18.62 -7.28 -33.60
CA SER A 306 -18.36 -8.72 -33.66
C SER A 306 -16.90 -8.97 -34.02
N PHE A 307 -16.19 -9.71 -33.18
CA PHE A 307 -14.89 -10.30 -33.52
C PHE A 307 -15.12 -11.67 -34.17
N PHE A 308 -14.36 -11.99 -35.21
CA PHE A 308 -14.35 -13.29 -35.90
C PHE A 308 -13.47 -14.31 -35.17
#